data_AF-A0A7K4H4Y9-F1
#
_entry.id   AF-A0A7K4H4Y9-F1
#
_cell.length_a   1.000
_cell.length_b   1.000
_cell.length_c   1.000
_cell.angle_alpha   90.00
_cell.angle_beta   90.00
_cell.angle_gamma   90.00
#
_symmetry.space_group_name_H-M   'P 1'
#
loop_
_entity.id
_entity.type
_entity.pdbx_description
1 polymer ?
#
loop_
_entity_poly.entity_id
_entity_poly.type
_entity_poly.pdbx_seq_one_letter_code
_entity_poly.pdbx_strand_id
1 'polypeptide(L)'
;MLKFTINRFLDLRLEDGKTNIYVNNVLFMHCKYILMNIPIDKFEDFEWGDSIDEFLDKIDGHFESSGENKVRISPKTIFWAHCSNLQVWYENDYNSCLIHSNLAFPLLKELTKAGDKLAASVFKEEVAKRFESSDIKVKQFLLNSRYLDCLNKEELGTLLVQSKSNLINSIINQLKEFLKSALVHYRKIKELIDIILFIDLRYDQNFIFCIFDKLNKKFRAHFARFLTLHLNYKEFVNYKIPYGKFQTYFEEILNYLYEIYPEINDFLKVIDSGFINNSFSLDEKRSYGYVSYL
;
A
#
# COMPACT_ATOMS: atom_id res chain seq x y z
N MET A 1 -11.00 5.64 -36.82
CA MET A 1 -10.80 5.66 -35.36
C MET A 1 -12.16 5.55 -34.70
N LEU A 2 -12.39 4.53 -33.85
CA LEU A 2 -13.64 4.42 -33.08
C LEU A 2 -13.41 5.02 -31.69
N LYS A 3 -14.41 5.71 -31.16
CA LYS A 3 -14.41 6.27 -29.81
C LYS A 3 -15.73 5.93 -29.13
N PHE A 4 -15.67 5.54 -27.86
CA PHE A 4 -16.83 5.30 -27.01
C PHE A 4 -16.64 6.06 -25.70
N THR A 5 -17.59 6.91 -25.34
CA THR A 5 -17.50 7.73 -24.12
C THR A 5 -18.43 7.12 -23.07
N ILE A 6 -17.87 6.72 -21.94
CA ILE A 6 -18.64 6.16 -20.81
C ILE A 6 -19.20 7.29 -19.96
N ASN A 7 -18.34 8.26 -19.63
CA ASN A 7 -18.72 9.47 -18.92
C ASN A 7 -17.80 10.63 -19.31
N ARG A 8 -17.99 11.79 -18.69
CA ARG A 8 -17.22 13.01 -19.02
C ARG A 8 -15.70 12.89 -18.80
N PHE A 9 -15.26 11.93 -17.99
CA PHE A 9 -13.86 11.67 -17.68
C PHE A 9 -13.32 10.40 -18.33
N LEU A 10 -14.16 9.43 -18.68
CA LEU A 10 -13.73 8.11 -19.14
C LEU A 10 -14.19 7.84 -20.57
N ASP A 11 -13.23 7.57 -21.46
CA ASP A 11 -13.52 7.14 -22.82
C ASP A 11 -12.55 6.05 -23.31
N LEU A 12 -13.00 5.24 -24.27
CA LEU A 12 -12.18 4.23 -24.94
C LEU A 12 -12.01 4.60 -26.40
N ARG A 13 -10.82 4.32 -26.95
CA ARG A 13 -10.48 4.57 -28.36
C ARG A 13 -9.87 3.33 -29.00
N LEU A 14 -10.29 3.02 -30.22
CA LEU A 14 -9.66 2.00 -31.06
C LEU A 14 -8.64 2.68 -31.97
N GLU A 15 -7.37 2.54 -31.63
CA GLU A 15 -6.21 3.17 -32.27
C GLU A 15 -5.20 2.06 -32.61
N ASP A 16 -4.72 2.01 -33.87
CA ASP A 16 -3.75 1.01 -34.35
C ASP A 16 -4.11 -0.45 -34.02
N GLY A 17 -5.42 -0.76 -34.09
CA GLY A 17 -5.95 -2.09 -33.80
C GLY A 17 -5.94 -2.47 -32.31
N LYS A 18 -5.74 -1.50 -31.41
CA LYS A 18 -5.72 -1.68 -29.96
C LYS A 18 -6.77 -0.79 -29.29
N THR A 19 -7.42 -1.34 -28.27
CA THR A 19 -8.33 -0.59 -27.41
C THR A 19 -7.53 0.10 -26.31
N ASN A 20 -7.62 1.42 -26.26
CA ASN A 20 -6.96 2.28 -25.29
C ASN A 20 -8.01 2.93 -24.39
N ILE A 21 -7.73 3.00 -23.09
CA ILE A 21 -8.58 3.67 -22.09
C ILE A 21 -7.99 5.05 -21.84
N TYR A 22 -8.84 6.07 -21.78
CA TYR A 22 -8.47 7.45 -21.50
C TYR A 22 -9.23 7.96 -20.28
N VAL A 23 -8.50 8.59 -19.36
CA VAL A 23 -9.05 9.32 -18.21
C VAL A 23 -8.71 10.79 -18.37
N ASN A 24 -9.71 11.65 -18.47
CA ASN A 24 -9.57 13.09 -18.70
C ASN A 24 -8.66 13.40 -19.91
N ASN A 25 -8.87 12.68 -21.02
CA ASN A 25 -8.05 12.73 -22.24
C ASN A 25 -6.58 12.30 -22.08
N VAL A 26 -6.19 11.72 -20.95
CA VAL A 26 -4.85 11.15 -20.73
C VAL A 26 -4.92 9.63 -20.87
N LEU A 27 -3.99 9.06 -21.64
CA LEU A 27 -3.90 7.61 -21.85
C LEU A 27 -3.63 6.89 -20.51
N PHE A 28 -4.52 5.96 -20.16
CA PHE A 28 -4.39 5.13 -18.98
C PHE A 28 -3.64 3.83 -19.31
N MET A 29 -2.44 3.66 -18.74
CA MET A 29 -1.47 2.63 -19.14
C MET A 29 -1.52 1.33 -18.30
N HIS A 30 -2.39 1.24 -17.29
CA HIS A 30 -2.48 0.04 -16.43
C HIS A 30 -3.32 -1.07 -17.10
N CYS A 31 -2.64 -2.17 -17.42
CA CYS A 31 -3.02 -3.51 -17.91
C CYS A 31 -4.19 -3.72 -18.91
N LYS A 32 -3.93 -4.59 -19.89
CA LYS A 32 -4.72 -4.91 -21.10
C LYS A 32 -5.68 -6.10 -20.94
N TYR A 33 -5.86 -6.63 -19.74
CA TYR A 33 -6.62 -7.86 -19.50
C TYR A 33 -7.98 -7.55 -18.89
N ILE A 34 -9.00 -7.42 -19.75
CA ILE A 34 -10.43 -7.34 -19.38
C ILE A 34 -11.23 -8.45 -20.10
N LEU A 35 -10.57 -9.35 -20.82
CA LEU A 35 -11.25 -10.45 -21.51
C LEU A 35 -11.44 -11.62 -20.53
N MET A 36 -12.50 -11.55 -19.74
CA MET A 36 -13.07 -12.72 -19.10
C MET A 36 -13.89 -13.48 -20.15
N ASN A 37 -13.40 -14.62 -20.60
CA ASN A 37 -14.22 -15.60 -21.31
C ASN A 37 -14.74 -16.61 -20.27
N ILE A 38 -15.58 -16.15 -19.35
CA ILE A 38 -16.18 -17.01 -18.33
C ILE A 38 -17.34 -17.76 -18.99
N PRO A 39 -17.29 -19.10 -19.08
CA PRO A 39 -18.39 -19.86 -19.62
C PRO A 39 -19.58 -19.78 -18.63
N ILE A 40 -20.78 -19.58 -19.19
CA ILE A 40 -22.02 -19.22 -18.46
C ILE A 40 -22.43 -20.30 -17.46
N ASP A 41 -21.98 -21.54 -17.67
CA ASP A 41 -22.19 -22.70 -16.81
C ASP A 41 -21.47 -22.62 -15.46
N LYS A 42 -20.51 -21.69 -15.27
CA LYS A 42 -19.82 -21.47 -13.97
C LYS A 42 -20.39 -20.33 -13.14
N PHE A 43 -21.43 -19.64 -13.61
CA PHE A 43 -22.10 -18.57 -12.86
C PHE A 43 -23.03 -19.07 -11.77
N GLU A 44 -23.45 -20.35 -11.81
CA GLU A 44 -24.38 -20.92 -10.82
C GLU A 44 -23.75 -21.06 -9.41
N ASP A 45 -22.41 -21.09 -9.31
CA ASP A 45 -21.66 -21.17 -8.05
C ASP A 45 -21.15 -19.80 -7.54
N PHE A 46 -21.48 -18.69 -8.23
CA PHE A 46 -21.01 -17.36 -7.86
C PHE A 46 -21.93 -16.73 -6.80
N GLU A 47 -21.49 -16.72 -5.53
CA GLU A 47 -22.15 -15.92 -4.49
C GLU A 47 -21.92 -14.43 -4.77
N TRP A 48 -22.99 -13.63 -4.77
CA TRP A 48 -22.99 -12.19 -5.11
C TRP A 48 -22.12 -11.28 -4.21
N GLY A 49 -21.34 -11.86 -3.28
CA GLY A 49 -20.37 -11.18 -2.42
C GLY A 49 -18.90 -11.42 -2.78
N ASP A 50 -18.58 -12.39 -3.65
CA ASP A 50 -17.21 -12.70 -4.05
C ASP A 50 -16.73 -11.72 -5.14
N SER A 51 -15.49 -11.25 -5.04
CA SER A 51 -14.86 -10.47 -6.11
C SER A 51 -14.56 -11.35 -7.33
N ILE A 52 -14.47 -10.75 -8.52
CA ILE A 52 -13.98 -11.45 -9.72
C ILE A 52 -12.62 -12.10 -9.48
N ASP A 53 -11.76 -11.47 -8.66
CA ASP A 53 -10.45 -12.02 -8.35
C ASP A 53 -10.58 -13.34 -7.55
N GLU A 54 -11.45 -13.38 -6.54
CA GLU A 54 -11.73 -14.60 -5.77
C GLU A 54 -12.39 -15.70 -6.61
N PHE A 55 -13.21 -15.32 -7.59
CA PHE A 55 -13.77 -16.25 -8.55
C PHE A 55 -12.71 -16.83 -9.50
N LEU A 56 -11.76 -16.01 -9.96
CA LEU A 56 -10.66 -16.47 -10.82
C LEU A 56 -9.70 -17.38 -10.05
N ASP A 57 -9.36 -17.05 -8.80
CA ASP A 57 -8.55 -17.89 -7.92
C ASP A 57 -9.19 -19.27 -7.66
N LYS A 58 -10.53 -19.34 -7.62
CA LYS A 58 -11.28 -20.62 -7.51
C LYS A 58 -11.30 -21.43 -8.82
N ILE A 59 -11.02 -20.82 -9.96
CA ILE A 59 -11.05 -21.46 -11.29
C ILE A 59 -9.63 -21.78 -11.82
N ASP A 60 -8.60 -21.49 -11.03
CA ASP A 60 -7.21 -21.77 -11.38
C ASP A 60 -6.99 -23.26 -11.65
N GLY A 61 -6.93 -23.57 -12.94
CA GLY A 61 -6.82 -24.90 -13.50
C GLY A 61 -7.06 -24.96 -15.02
N HIS A 62 -7.76 -23.98 -15.62
CA HIS A 62 -8.11 -24.05 -17.05
C HIS A 62 -7.90 -22.79 -17.90
N PHE A 63 -7.57 -21.62 -17.34
CA PHE A 63 -7.39 -20.41 -18.15
C PHE A 63 -5.95 -20.16 -18.62
N GLU A 64 -4.98 -20.92 -18.11
CA GLU A 64 -3.62 -21.01 -18.66
C GLU A 64 -3.47 -22.22 -19.60
N SER A 65 -4.33 -22.38 -20.61
CA SER A 65 -4.05 -23.30 -21.72
C SER A 65 -3.69 -22.54 -23.00
N SER A 66 -2.39 -22.41 -23.19
CA SER A 66 -1.76 -22.52 -24.49
C SER A 66 -2.23 -23.79 -25.20
N GLY A 67 -3.21 -23.68 -26.11
CA GLY A 67 -3.75 -24.82 -26.86
C GLY A 67 -4.60 -24.44 -28.07
N GLU A 68 -3.93 -24.25 -29.21
CA GLU A 68 -4.33 -24.54 -30.61
C GLU A 68 -5.68 -24.13 -31.24
N ASN A 69 -6.61 -23.44 -30.58
CA ASN A 69 -7.80 -22.88 -31.26
C ASN A 69 -8.11 -21.43 -30.84
N LYS A 70 -7.21 -20.49 -31.13
CA LYS A 70 -7.52 -19.06 -30.99
C LYS A 70 -8.48 -18.64 -32.09
N VAL A 71 -9.77 -18.61 -31.78
CA VAL A 71 -10.75 -17.83 -32.54
C VAL A 71 -10.19 -16.42 -32.70
N ARG A 72 -9.91 -16.00 -33.94
CA ARG A 72 -9.32 -14.70 -34.23
C ARG A 72 -10.40 -13.63 -34.10
N ILE A 73 -10.66 -13.18 -32.88
CA ILE A 73 -11.62 -12.11 -32.59
C ILE A 73 -11.11 -10.81 -33.22
N SER A 74 -11.98 -10.09 -33.94
CA SER A 74 -11.60 -8.83 -34.57
C SER A 74 -11.29 -7.75 -33.51
N PRO A 75 -10.34 -6.82 -33.77
CA PRO A 75 -10.08 -5.70 -32.86
C PRO A 75 -11.32 -4.88 -32.51
N LYS A 76 -12.26 -4.73 -33.46
CA LYS A 76 -13.53 -4.03 -33.25
C LYS A 76 -14.45 -4.77 -32.28
N THR A 77 -14.48 -6.10 -32.34
CA THR A 77 -15.27 -6.93 -31.41
C THR A 77 -14.70 -6.84 -29.99
N ILE A 78 -13.36 -6.91 -29.85
CA ILE A 78 -12.68 -6.72 -28.56
C ILE A 78 -12.97 -5.32 -28.00
N PHE A 79 -12.89 -4.28 -28.84
CA PHE A 79 -13.23 -2.91 -28.46
C PHE A 79 -14.64 -2.80 -27.85
N TRP A 80 -15.65 -3.36 -28.52
CA TRP A 80 -17.02 -3.32 -28.00
C TRP A 80 -17.19 -4.11 -26.70
N ALA A 81 -16.54 -5.27 -26.56
CA ALA A 81 -16.54 -6.02 -25.31
C ALA A 81 -15.96 -5.20 -24.15
N HIS A 82 -14.84 -4.50 -24.36
CA HIS A 82 -14.28 -3.60 -23.35
C HIS A 82 -15.21 -2.44 -23.00
N CYS A 83 -15.83 -1.82 -24.01
CA CYS A 83 -16.78 -0.72 -23.81
C CYS A 83 -17.96 -1.18 -22.96
N SER A 84 -18.55 -2.34 -23.27
CA SER A 84 -19.67 -2.89 -22.52
C SER A 84 -19.31 -3.20 -21.07
N ASN A 85 -18.14 -3.82 -20.81
CA ASN A 85 -17.73 -4.14 -19.44
C ASN A 85 -17.52 -2.88 -18.60
N LEU A 86 -16.83 -1.86 -19.13
CA LEU A 86 -16.61 -0.61 -18.41
C LEU A 86 -17.88 0.26 -18.32
N GLN A 87 -18.81 0.16 -19.27
CA GLN A 87 -20.11 0.79 -19.19
C GLN A 87 -20.94 0.21 -18.05
N VAL A 88 -21.03 -1.12 -17.96
CA VAL A 88 -21.74 -1.82 -16.87
C VAL A 88 -21.10 -1.50 -15.52
N TRP A 89 -19.77 -1.49 -15.44
CA TRP A 89 -19.04 -1.08 -14.25
C TRP A 89 -19.41 0.34 -13.80
N TYR A 90 -19.47 1.30 -14.73
CA TYR A 90 -19.88 2.68 -14.45
C TYR A 90 -21.35 2.80 -14.04
N GLU A 91 -22.26 2.11 -14.74
CA GLU A 91 -23.70 2.13 -14.47
C GLU A 91 -24.07 1.50 -13.12
N ASN A 92 -23.19 0.67 -12.56
CA ASN A 92 -23.32 0.09 -11.23
C ASN A 92 -22.43 0.82 -10.22
N ASP A 93 -22.37 2.15 -10.32
CA ASP A 93 -21.67 3.04 -9.39
C ASP A 93 -20.21 2.62 -9.13
N TYR A 94 -19.51 2.21 -10.18
CA TYR A 94 -18.12 1.73 -10.12
C TYR A 94 -17.89 0.50 -9.21
N ASN A 95 -18.88 -0.37 -9.05
CA ASN A 95 -18.76 -1.60 -8.27
C ASN A 95 -17.49 -2.39 -8.65
N SER A 96 -16.52 -2.44 -7.74
CA SER A 96 -15.20 -3.03 -7.94
C SER A 96 -15.23 -4.55 -8.18
N CYS A 97 -16.36 -5.22 -7.90
CA CYS A 97 -16.56 -6.63 -8.18
C CYS A 97 -16.94 -6.91 -9.65
N LEU A 98 -17.18 -5.90 -10.50
CA LEU A 98 -17.60 -6.09 -11.90
C LEU A 98 -16.47 -6.08 -12.92
N ILE A 99 -15.28 -5.63 -12.52
CA ILE A 99 -14.05 -5.74 -13.30
C ILE A 99 -12.88 -6.12 -12.39
N HIS A 100 -11.86 -6.77 -12.93
CA HIS A 100 -10.68 -7.21 -12.17
C HIS A 100 -10.04 -6.04 -11.40
N SER A 101 -9.66 -6.26 -10.12
CA SER A 101 -9.07 -5.22 -9.26
C SER A 101 -7.82 -4.53 -9.83
N ASN A 102 -7.02 -5.25 -10.62
CA ASN A 102 -5.85 -4.72 -11.33
C ASN A 102 -6.21 -3.57 -12.30
N LEU A 103 -7.47 -3.48 -12.72
CA LEU A 103 -8.02 -2.35 -13.46
C LEU A 103 -8.90 -1.46 -12.58
N ALA A 104 -9.82 -2.03 -11.81
CA ALA A 104 -10.79 -1.27 -11.02
C ALA A 104 -10.10 -0.23 -10.13
N PHE A 105 -9.09 -0.67 -9.38
CA PHE A 105 -8.48 0.12 -8.34
C PHE A 105 -7.62 1.26 -8.89
N PRO A 106 -6.71 1.05 -9.87
CA PRO A 106 -5.97 2.14 -10.47
C PRO A 106 -6.87 3.07 -11.31
N LEU A 107 -7.93 2.57 -11.94
CA LEU A 107 -8.86 3.40 -12.71
C LEU A 107 -9.68 4.33 -11.82
N LEU A 108 -10.20 3.84 -10.68
CA LEU A 108 -10.85 4.66 -9.64
C LEU A 108 -9.94 5.78 -9.13
N LYS A 109 -8.65 5.47 -8.92
CA LYS A 109 -7.65 6.46 -8.49
C LYS A 109 -7.49 7.58 -9.51
N GLU A 110 -7.38 7.25 -10.80
CA GLU A 110 -7.24 8.26 -11.85
C GLU A 110 -8.53 9.07 -12.08
N LEU A 111 -9.71 8.45 -11.98
CA LEU A 111 -10.99 9.16 -12.04
C LEU A 111 -11.18 10.13 -10.86
N THR A 112 -10.75 9.73 -9.68
CA THR A 112 -10.73 10.59 -8.48
C THR A 112 -9.86 11.83 -8.74
N LYS A 113 -8.65 11.65 -9.31
CA LYS A 113 -7.76 12.76 -9.68
C LYS A 113 -8.37 13.66 -10.77
N ALA A 114 -9.14 13.09 -11.69
CA ALA A 114 -9.86 13.84 -12.72
C ALA A 114 -11.04 14.67 -12.16
N GLY A 115 -11.44 14.46 -10.90
CA GLY A 115 -12.52 15.19 -10.25
C GLY A 115 -13.89 14.50 -10.34
N ASP A 116 -13.91 13.18 -10.56
CA ASP A 116 -15.12 12.39 -10.42
C ASP A 116 -15.45 12.16 -8.95
N LYS A 117 -16.54 12.78 -8.49
CA LYS A 117 -16.99 12.71 -7.08
C LYS A 117 -17.51 11.31 -6.71
N LEU A 118 -18.17 10.62 -7.64
CA LEU A 118 -18.68 9.28 -7.39
C LEU A 118 -17.51 8.30 -7.29
N ALA A 119 -16.57 8.36 -8.24
CA ALA A 119 -15.35 7.55 -8.18
C ALA A 119 -14.54 7.84 -6.91
N ALA A 120 -14.46 9.10 -6.47
CA ALA A 120 -13.78 9.47 -5.23
C ALA A 120 -14.41 8.81 -3.99
N SER A 121 -15.76 8.80 -3.91
CA SER A 121 -16.47 8.15 -2.81
C SER A 121 -16.21 6.64 -2.80
N VAL A 122 -16.39 5.99 -3.95
CA VAL A 122 -16.20 4.54 -4.11
C VAL A 122 -14.76 4.14 -3.83
N PHE A 123 -13.80 4.92 -4.31
CA PHE A 123 -12.38 4.67 -4.07
C PHE A 123 -12.01 4.71 -2.59
N LYS A 124 -12.54 5.68 -1.83
CA LYS A 124 -12.31 5.77 -0.38
C LYS A 124 -12.89 4.56 0.34
N GLU A 125 -14.13 4.21 0.04
CA GLU A 125 -14.81 3.08 0.65
C GLU A 125 -14.06 1.77 0.38
N GLU A 126 -13.59 1.59 -0.84
CA GLU A 126 -12.86 0.40 -1.25
C GLU A 126 -11.47 0.31 -0.58
N VAL A 127 -10.78 1.45 -0.44
CA VAL A 127 -9.53 1.54 0.33
C VAL A 127 -9.78 1.16 1.79
N ALA A 128 -10.86 1.67 2.41
CA ALA A 128 -11.22 1.37 3.79
C ALA A 128 -11.55 -0.12 3.96
N LYS A 129 -12.45 -0.67 3.12
CA LYS A 129 -12.81 -2.10 3.12
C LYS A 129 -11.59 -2.99 3.02
N ARG A 130 -10.73 -2.78 2.02
CA ARG A 130 -9.49 -3.56 1.86
C ARG A 130 -8.57 -3.40 3.06
N PHE A 131 -8.44 -2.20 3.61
CA PHE A 131 -7.61 -1.99 4.79
C PHE A 131 -8.15 -2.71 6.04
N GLU A 132 -9.47 -2.85 6.20
CA GLU A 132 -10.09 -3.58 7.31
C GLU A 132 -9.94 -5.09 7.14
N SER A 133 -10.39 -5.62 6.01
CA SER A 133 -10.57 -7.05 5.77
C SER A 133 -9.30 -7.80 5.37
N SER A 134 -8.29 -7.11 4.83
CA SER A 134 -7.16 -7.78 4.20
C SER A 134 -6.05 -8.16 5.18
N ASP A 135 -5.16 -9.05 4.74
CA ASP A 135 -3.96 -9.40 5.48
C ASP A 135 -2.95 -8.23 5.57
N ILE A 136 -1.87 -8.41 6.32
CA ILE A 136 -0.88 -7.34 6.48
C ILE A 136 -0.21 -6.96 5.15
N LYS A 137 0.00 -7.89 4.22
CA LYS A 137 0.71 -7.58 2.97
C LYS A 137 -0.09 -6.57 2.16
N VAL A 138 -1.41 -6.72 2.12
CA VAL A 138 -2.30 -5.75 1.49
C VAL A 138 -2.30 -4.42 2.26
N LYS A 139 -2.38 -4.44 3.60
CA LYS A 139 -2.31 -3.19 4.40
C LYS A 139 -0.98 -2.44 4.17
N GLN A 140 0.14 -3.15 4.13
CA GLN A 140 1.47 -2.61 3.80
C GLN A 140 1.48 -2.02 2.38
N PHE A 141 0.92 -2.73 1.41
CA PHE A 141 0.81 -2.23 0.05
C PHE A 141 -0.01 -0.92 -0.01
N LEU A 142 -1.15 -0.86 0.68
CA LEU A 142 -2.01 0.32 0.74
C LEU A 142 -1.30 1.52 1.40
N LEU A 143 -0.56 1.27 2.48
CA LEU A 143 0.24 2.28 3.18
C LEU A 143 1.40 2.80 2.31
N ASN A 144 2.24 1.89 1.81
CA ASN A 144 3.44 2.23 1.04
C ASN A 144 3.10 2.91 -0.29
N SER A 145 2.00 2.50 -0.92
CA SER A 145 1.52 3.11 -2.17
C SER A 145 0.64 4.34 -1.95
N ARG A 146 0.53 4.79 -0.69
CA ARG A 146 -0.18 6.01 -0.27
C ARG A 146 -1.66 6.04 -0.68
N TYR A 147 -2.32 4.90 -0.63
CA TYR A 147 -3.75 4.81 -0.94
C TYR A 147 -4.62 5.45 0.15
N LEU A 148 -4.17 5.43 1.41
CA LEU A 148 -4.88 6.06 2.53
C LEU A 148 -4.93 7.59 2.46
N ASP A 149 -4.11 8.23 1.62
CA ASP A 149 -4.10 9.69 1.45
C ASP A 149 -5.43 10.24 0.89
N CYS A 150 -6.30 9.38 0.35
CA CYS A 150 -7.64 9.78 -0.08
C CYS A 150 -8.60 10.01 1.09
N LEU A 151 -8.31 9.47 2.28
CA LEU A 151 -9.15 9.57 3.46
C LEU A 151 -8.84 10.85 4.24
N ASN A 152 -9.87 11.51 4.74
CA ASN A 152 -9.71 12.65 5.64
C ASN A 152 -9.34 12.17 7.06
N LYS A 153 -9.03 13.12 7.95
CA LYS A 153 -8.58 12.81 9.32
C LYS A 153 -9.61 12.00 10.12
N GLU A 154 -10.90 12.29 9.97
CA GLU A 154 -11.99 11.62 10.69
C GLU A 154 -12.28 10.23 10.12
N GLU A 155 -12.36 10.10 8.79
CA GLU A 155 -12.52 8.84 8.06
C GLU A 155 -11.41 7.86 8.44
N LEU A 156 -10.16 8.33 8.39
CA LEU A 156 -9.04 7.48 8.75
C LEU A 156 -8.96 7.21 10.25
N GLY A 157 -9.28 8.19 11.10
CA GLY A 157 -9.38 7.98 12.54
C GLY A 157 -10.34 6.84 12.89
N THR A 158 -11.49 6.81 12.23
CA THR A 158 -12.50 5.74 12.37
C THR A 158 -11.96 4.39 11.91
N LEU A 159 -11.38 4.34 10.71
CA LEU A 159 -10.74 3.14 10.13
C LEU A 159 -9.66 2.58 11.04
N LEU A 160 -8.79 3.46 11.56
CA LEU A 160 -7.70 3.09 12.45
C LEU A 160 -8.21 2.64 13.80
N VAL A 161 -9.26 3.24 14.38
CA VAL A 161 -9.85 2.79 15.65
C VAL A 161 -10.44 1.40 15.52
N GLN A 162 -11.20 1.14 14.45
CA GLN A 162 -11.80 -0.17 14.18
C GLN A 162 -10.75 -1.26 13.93
N SER A 163 -9.65 -0.90 13.26
CA SER A 163 -8.55 -1.83 12.95
C SER A 163 -7.39 -1.81 13.96
N LYS A 164 -7.42 -0.94 14.98
CA LYS A 164 -6.25 -0.58 15.82
C LYS A 164 -5.60 -1.79 16.46
N SER A 165 -6.40 -2.61 17.13
CA SER A 165 -5.94 -3.78 17.87
C SER A 165 -5.28 -4.81 16.94
N ASN A 166 -5.91 -5.08 15.80
CA ASN A 166 -5.43 -6.03 14.81
C ASN A 166 -4.16 -5.53 14.12
N LEU A 167 -4.12 -4.25 13.74
CA LEU A 167 -2.95 -3.65 13.11
C LEU A 167 -1.75 -3.60 14.06
N ILE A 168 -1.95 -3.13 15.31
CA ILE A 168 -0.90 -3.10 16.35
C ILE A 168 -0.35 -4.50 16.58
N ASN A 169 -1.23 -5.49 16.84
CA ASN A 169 -0.78 -6.84 17.14
C ASN A 169 -0.04 -7.48 15.95
N SER A 170 -0.50 -7.22 14.72
CA SER A 170 0.16 -7.72 13.51
C SER A 170 1.54 -7.10 13.29
N ILE A 171 1.67 -5.78 13.46
CA ILE A 171 2.96 -5.08 13.39
C ILE A 171 3.91 -5.60 14.47
N ILE A 172 3.43 -5.77 15.70
CA ILE A 172 4.25 -6.29 16.81
C ILE A 172 4.74 -7.71 16.52
N ASN A 173 3.87 -8.58 16.00
CA ASN A 173 4.26 -9.95 15.69
C ASN A 173 5.34 -9.98 14.60
N GLN A 174 5.20 -9.17 13.54
CA GLN A 174 6.24 -9.07 12.51
C GLN A 174 7.53 -8.43 13.02
N LEU A 175 7.44 -7.38 13.83
CA LEU A 175 8.61 -6.79 14.49
C LEU A 175 9.33 -7.82 15.35
N LYS A 176 8.61 -8.60 16.15
CA LYS A 176 9.20 -9.68 16.96
C LYS A 176 9.92 -10.70 16.09
N GLU A 177 9.32 -11.13 14.98
CA GLU A 177 9.98 -12.06 14.05
C GLU A 177 11.22 -11.44 13.41
N PHE A 178 11.12 -10.22 12.87
CA PHE A 178 12.24 -9.58 12.19
C PHE A 178 13.37 -9.19 13.13
N LEU A 179 13.06 -8.77 14.36
CA LEU A 179 14.06 -8.40 15.36
C LEU A 179 14.85 -9.60 15.91
N LYS A 180 14.39 -10.85 15.72
CA LYS A 180 15.20 -12.05 16.04
C LYS A 180 16.47 -12.12 15.18
N SER A 181 16.41 -11.63 13.95
CA SER A 181 17.48 -11.62 12.96
C SER A 181 17.57 -10.24 12.28
N ALA A 182 17.65 -9.20 13.13
CA ALA A 182 17.39 -7.82 12.71
C ALA A 182 18.29 -7.33 11.55
N LEU A 183 19.53 -7.79 11.47
CA LEU A 183 20.45 -7.43 10.37
C LEU A 183 19.95 -7.95 9.02
N VAL A 184 19.42 -9.16 8.99
CA VAL A 184 18.90 -9.81 7.77
C VAL A 184 17.60 -9.14 7.32
N HIS A 185 16.83 -8.60 8.26
CA HIS A 185 15.51 -8.02 8.01
C HIS A 185 15.46 -6.50 8.11
N TYR A 186 16.60 -5.82 8.05
CA TYR A 186 16.68 -4.36 8.20
C TYR A 186 15.67 -3.61 7.33
N ARG A 187 15.61 -3.92 6.02
CA ARG A 187 14.67 -3.28 5.09
C ARG A 187 13.21 -3.42 5.53
N LYS A 188 12.82 -4.63 5.98
CA LYS A 188 11.45 -4.89 6.44
C LYS A 188 11.16 -4.17 7.77
N ILE A 189 12.14 -4.07 8.66
CA ILE A 189 12.02 -3.30 9.91
C ILE A 189 11.86 -1.81 9.59
N LYS A 190 12.63 -1.28 8.64
CA LYS A 190 12.50 0.10 8.14
C LYS A 190 11.09 0.37 7.63
N GLU A 191 10.58 -0.47 6.74
CA GLU A 191 9.22 -0.36 6.19
C GLU A 191 8.14 -0.36 7.29
N LEU A 192 8.31 -1.17 8.34
CA LEU A 192 7.39 -1.15 9.49
C LEU A 192 7.50 0.14 10.31
N ILE A 193 8.71 0.68 10.51
CA ILE A 193 8.93 1.96 11.19
C ILE A 193 8.29 3.10 10.38
N ASP A 194 8.45 3.10 9.06
CA ASP A 194 7.83 4.08 8.17
C ASP A 194 6.31 4.13 8.35
N ILE A 195 5.68 2.96 8.46
CA ILE A 195 4.25 2.81 8.73
C ILE A 195 3.88 3.38 10.10
N ILE A 196 4.63 3.03 11.14
CA ILE A 196 4.37 3.48 12.52
C ILE A 196 4.46 5.01 12.60
N LEU A 197 5.52 5.59 12.05
CA LEU A 197 5.74 7.03 12.04
C LEU A 197 4.70 7.75 11.18
N PHE A 198 4.34 7.18 10.03
CA PHE A 198 3.25 7.73 9.21
C PHE A 198 1.97 7.83 10.02
N ILE A 199 1.60 6.75 10.74
CA ILE A 199 0.39 6.72 11.55
C ILE A 199 0.45 7.77 12.66
N ASP A 200 1.55 7.84 13.40
CA ASP A 200 1.65 8.76 14.53
C ASP A 200 1.72 10.22 14.11
N LEU A 201 2.57 10.56 13.15
CA LEU A 201 2.77 11.95 12.75
C LEU A 201 1.50 12.55 12.14
N ARG A 202 0.80 11.77 11.33
CA ARG A 202 -0.43 12.23 10.68
C ARG A 202 -1.63 12.21 11.63
N TYR A 203 -1.73 11.22 12.51
CA TYR A 203 -3.00 10.94 13.21
C TYR A 203 -2.92 11.04 14.74
N ASP A 204 -1.74 11.36 15.29
CA ASP A 204 -1.55 11.70 16.70
C ASP A 204 -1.98 10.54 17.64
N GLN A 205 -1.56 9.31 17.29
CA GLN A 205 -2.08 8.07 17.87
C GLN A 205 -1.17 7.40 18.91
N ASN A 206 0.00 7.96 19.20
CA ASN A 206 0.98 7.40 20.15
C ASN A 206 1.25 5.89 19.93
N PHE A 207 1.13 5.45 18.68
CA PHE A 207 1.23 4.08 18.20
C PHE A 207 2.62 3.52 18.50
N ILE A 208 3.66 4.35 18.40
CA ILE A 208 5.03 3.99 18.75
C ILE A 208 5.16 3.58 20.22
N PHE A 209 4.53 4.32 21.13
CA PHE A 209 4.53 4.01 22.56
C PHE A 209 3.74 2.73 22.86
N CYS A 210 2.58 2.55 22.21
CA CYS A 210 1.82 1.31 22.29
C CYS A 210 2.63 0.08 21.84
N ILE A 211 3.50 0.23 20.84
CA ILE A 211 4.40 -0.85 20.39
C ILE A 211 5.48 -1.10 21.44
N PHE A 212 6.11 -0.05 21.97
CA PHE A 212 7.09 -0.19 23.06
C PHE A 212 6.52 -0.98 24.23
N ASP A 213 5.33 -0.62 24.72
CA ASP A 213 4.70 -1.28 25.86
C ASP A 213 4.44 -2.77 25.64
N LYS A 214 4.14 -3.18 24.41
CA LYS A 214 3.84 -4.57 24.06
C LYS A 214 5.04 -5.43 23.66
N LEU A 215 6.19 -4.82 23.38
CA LEU A 215 7.45 -5.54 23.16
C LEU A 215 8.05 -5.97 24.50
N ASN A 216 8.84 -7.04 24.52
CA ASN A 216 9.61 -7.43 25.71
C ASN A 216 10.92 -6.61 25.79
N LYS A 217 11.58 -6.60 26.97
CA LYS A 217 12.79 -5.78 27.21
C LYS A 217 13.86 -5.93 26.12
N LYS A 218 14.15 -7.16 25.69
CA LYS A 218 15.14 -7.44 24.63
C LYS A 218 14.74 -6.80 23.30
N PHE A 219 13.50 -7.01 22.85
CA PHE A 219 13.05 -6.46 21.57
C PHE A 219 12.83 -4.94 21.61
N ARG A 220 12.45 -4.38 22.77
CA ARG A 220 12.34 -2.93 22.95
C ARG A 220 13.68 -2.24 22.68
N ALA A 221 14.77 -2.72 23.26
CA ALA A 221 16.10 -2.13 23.06
C ALA A 221 16.54 -2.20 21.58
N HIS A 222 16.31 -3.33 20.90
CA HIS A 222 16.60 -3.43 19.46
C HIS A 222 15.73 -2.48 18.63
N PHE A 223 14.42 -2.46 18.87
CA PHE A 223 13.50 -1.58 18.18
C PHE A 223 13.89 -0.11 18.37
N ALA A 224 14.22 0.29 19.60
CA ALA A 224 14.68 1.64 19.92
C ALA A 224 15.94 2.04 19.13
N ARG A 225 16.91 1.15 18.97
CA ARG A 225 18.12 1.40 18.15
C ARG A 225 17.76 1.61 16.67
N PHE A 226 16.91 0.76 16.10
CA PHE A 226 16.46 0.91 14.70
C PHE A 226 15.66 2.18 14.49
N LEU A 227 14.76 2.49 15.41
CA LEU A 227 13.97 3.71 15.39
C LEU A 227 14.88 4.93 15.44
N THR A 228 15.83 4.97 16.37
CA THR A 228 16.80 6.07 16.50
C THR A 228 17.64 6.25 15.23
N LEU A 229 18.15 5.16 14.64
CA LEU A 229 18.87 5.19 13.37
C LEU A 229 18.01 5.75 12.23
N HIS A 230 16.76 5.30 12.17
CA HIS A 230 15.82 5.70 11.14
C HIS A 230 15.46 7.18 11.27
N LEU A 231 15.19 7.63 12.49
CA LEU A 231 14.92 9.00 12.89
C LEU A 231 16.10 9.95 12.61
N ASN A 232 17.35 9.48 12.73
CA ASN A 232 18.54 10.25 12.42
C ASN A 232 18.83 10.34 10.89
N TYR A 233 18.09 9.58 10.06
CA TYR A 233 18.29 9.60 8.61
C TYR A 233 17.56 10.78 7.96
N LYS A 234 18.29 11.59 7.17
CA LYS A 234 17.85 12.85 6.53
C LYS A 234 16.70 12.77 5.51
N GLU A 235 16.00 11.63 5.36
CA GLU A 235 14.95 11.43 4.33
C GLU A 235 13.53 11.83 4.75
N PHE A 236 13.34 12.60 5.82
CA PHE A 236 12.00 13.01 6.26
C PHE A 236 11.32 14.08 5.39
N VAL A 237 11.98 14.54 4.32
CA VAL A 237 11.41 15.46 3.31
C VAL A 237 10.16 14.86 2.64
N ASN A 238 10.02 13.54 2.60
CA ASN A 238 8.93 12.86 1.88
C ASN A 238 7.57 12.90 2.58
N TYR A 239 7.51 13.16 3.89
CA TYR A 239 6.26 13.07 4.65
C TYR A 239 5.32 14.28 4.47
N LYS A 240 5.78 15.39 3.86
CA LYS A 240 5.00 16.64 3.68
C LYS A 240 4.31 17.12 4.98
N ILE A 241 4.95 16.94 6.13
CA ILE A 241 4.44 17.39 7.44
C ILE A 241 5.03 18.77 7.74
N PRO A 242 4.27 19.69 8.38
CA PRO A 242 4.82 20.95 8.88
C PRO A 242 6.01 20.68 9.81
N TYR A 243 7.17 21.26 9.50
CA TYR A 243 8.44 21.02 10.19
C TYR A 243 8.34 21.11 11.72
N GLY A 244 7.61 22.10 12.24
CA GLY A 244 7.44 22.29 13.69
C GLY A 244 6.73 21.11 14.39
N LYS A 245 5.66 20.55 13.80
CA LYS A 245 4.95 19.40 14.40
C LYS A 245 5.83 18.15 14.40
N PHE A 246 6.58 17.94 13.32
CA PHE A 246 7.53 16.84 13.22
C PHE A 246 8.64 16.97 14.27
N GLN A 247 9.22 18.16 14.42
CA GLN A 247 10.28 18.42 15.39
C GLN A 247 9.82 18.14 16.82
N THR A 248 8.64 18.63 17.24
CA THR A 248 8.14 18.37 18.60
C THR A 248 7.90 16.88 18.86
N TYR A 249 7.21 16.18 17.94
CA TYR A 249 6.97 14.74 18.08
C TYR A 249 8.27 13.94 18.13
N PHE A 250 9.25 14.34 17.33
CA PHE A 250 10.57 13.73 17.29
C PHE A 250 11.33 13.92 18.60
N GLU A 251 11.35 15.14 19.13
CA GLU A 251 11.96 15.47 20.41
C GLU A 251 11.30 14.67 21.55
N GLU A 252 9.97 14.55 21.55
CA GLU A 252 9.23 13.74 22.53
C GLU A 252 9.64 12.27 22.48
N ILE A 253 9.72 11.66 21.30
CA ILE A 253 10.18 10.27 21.17
C ILE A 253 11.63 10.15 21.67
N LEU A 254 12.54 10.99 21.19
CA LEU A 254 13.94 10.89 21.56
C LEU A 254 14.14 11.05 23.07
N ASN A 255 13.44 12.02 23.69
CA ASN A 255 13.48 12.21 25.14
C ASN A 255 13.00 10.96 25.88
N TYR A 256 11.88 10.37 25.46
CA TYR A 256 11.41 9.10 26.00
C TYR A 256 12.44 7.97 25.82
N LEU A 257 13.04 7.85 24.63
CA LEU A 257 14.04 6.83 24.35
C LEU A 257 15.29 7.00 25.23
N TYR A 258 15.76 8.22 25.43
CA TYR A 258 16.92 8.51 26.27
C TYR A 258 16.66 8.30 27.76
N GLU A 259 15.46 8.61 28.23
CA GLU A 259 15.06 8.38 29.62
C GLU A 259 14.96 6.88 29.92
N ILE A 260 14.32 6.12 29.04
CA ILE A 260 14.02 4.69 29.28
C ILE A 260 15.19 3.78 28.88
N TYR A 261 16.01 4.17 27.90
CA TYR A 261 17.12 3.38 27.37
C TYR A 261 18.40 4.24 27.30
N PRO A 262 19.03 4.54 28.44
CA PRO A 262 20.23 5.39 28.48
C PRO A 262 21.38 4.82 27.65
N GLU A 263 21.42 3.51 27.40
CA GLU A 263 22.39 2.86 26.49
C GLU A 263 22.30 3.35 25.04
N ILE A 264 21.19 3.98 24.63
CA ILE A 264 21.05 4.59 23.30
C ILE A 264 21.98 5.80 23.15
N ASN A 265 22.27 6.53 24.23
CA ASN A 265 23.22 7.64 24.18
C ASN A 265 24.62 7.16 23.81
N ASP A 266 25.05 6.03 24.36
CA ASP A 266 26.36 5.48 24.02
C ASP A 266 26.37 4.90 22.60
N PHE A 267 25.27 4.30 22.16
CA PHE A 267 25.09 3.90 20.77
C PHE A 267 25.17 5.07 19.78
N LEU A 268 24.58 6.21 20.09
CA LEU A 268 24.65 7.41 19.26
C LEU A 268 26.05 8.01 19.21
N LYS A 269 26.76 8.07 20.35
CA LYS A 269 28.17 8.50 20.36
C LYS A 269 29.04 7.62 19.46
N VAL A 270 28.76 6.31 19.41
CA VAL A 270 29.45 5.38 18.50
C VAL A 270 29.14 5.69 17.03
N ILE A 271 27.89 6.02 16.70
CA ILE A 271 27.51 6.44 15.35
C ILE A 271 28.21 7.76 14.98
N ASP A 272 28.13 8.78 15.83
CA ASP A 272 28.70 10.11 15.58
C ASP A 272 30.22 10.06 15.42
N SER A 273 30.91 9.34 16.31
CA SER A 273 32.37 9.13 16.19
C SER A 273 32.77 8.31 14.96
N GLY A 274 31.91 7.39 14.52
CA GLY A 274 32.08 6.64 13.28
C GLY A 274 31.90 7.47 12.00
N PHE A 275 30.97 8.43 12.02
CA PHE A 275 30.75 9.39 10.95
C PHE A 275 31.89 10.41 10.85
N ILE A 276 32.37 10.94 11.98
CA ILE A 276 33.46 11.93 12.05
C ILE A 276 34.78 11.34 11.51
N ASN A 277 35.01 10.04 11.71
CA ASN A 277 36.25 9.38 11.29
C ASN A 277 36.21 8.81 9.86
N ASN A 278 35.18 9.11 9.06
CA ASN A 278 34.96 8.53 7.71
C ASN A 278 34.99 6.98 7.65
N SER A 279 34.87 6.31 8.80
CA SER A 279 34.92 4.85 8.89
C SER A 279 33.55 4.20 8.69
N PHE A 280 32.47 4.96 8.85
CA PHE A 280 31.11 4.55 8.52
C PHE A 280 30.63 5.25 7.24
N SER A 281 30.71 4.52 6.12
CA SER A 281 29.79 4.73 4.99
C SER A 281 28.53 3.92 5.29
N LEU A 282 27.36 4.57 5.34
CA LEU A 282 26.06 3.90 5.36
C LEU A 282 25.73 3.27 3.98
N ASP A 283 26.70 2.66 3.32
CA ASP A 283 26.43 1.68 2.28
C ASP A 283 25.72 0.51 2.97
N GLU A 284 24.49 0.21 2.52
CA GLU A 284 23.51 -0.70 3.15
C GLU A 284 24.05 -2.09 3.56
N LYS A 285 25.24 -2.47 3.08
CA LYS A 285 25.91 -3.74 3.36
C LYS A 285 27.00 -3.70 4.44
N ARG A 286 27.57 -2.55 4.81
CA ARG A 286 28.77 -2.50 5.68
C ARG A 286 28.50 -2.10 7.14
N SER A 287 27.50 -1.26 7.40
CA SER A 287 27.26 -0.67 8.73
C SER A 287 26.88 -1.69 9.81
N TYR A 288 26.28 -2.81 9.40
CA TYR A 288 25.78 -3.83 10.33
C TYR A 288 26.76 -4.98 10.60
N GLY A 289 27.83 -5.09 9.80
CA GLY A 289 28.87 -6.10 10.00
C GLY A 289 29.87 -5.77 11.12
N TYR A 290 29.93 -4.51 11.56
CA TYR A 290 30.93 -4.04 12.53
C TYR A 290 30.44 -3.96 13.98
N VAL A 291 29.14 -4.18 14.26
CA VAL A 291 28.61 -4.20 15.64
C VAL A 291 28.51 -5.64 16.16
N SER A 292 29.42 -6.52 15.73
CA SER A 292 29.71 -7.76 16.45
C SER A 292 30.90 -7.48 17.35
N TYR A 293 30.69 -7.58 18.67
CA TYR A 293 31.64 -7.27 19.74
C TYR A 293 31.81 -5.78 20.04
N LEU A 294 30.93 -5.28 20.91
CA LEU A 294 31.25 -4.60 22.18
C LEU A 294 29.96 -4.48 23.02
#